data_AF-A0A4Q3YLX9-F1
#
_entry.id   AF-A0A4Q3YLX9-F1
#
_cell.length_a   1.000
_cell.length_b   1.000
_cell.length_c   1.000
_cell.angle_alpha   90.00
_cell.angle_beta   90.00
_cell.angle_gamma   90.00
#
_symmetry.space_group_name_H-M   'P 1'
#
loop_
_entity.id
_entity.type
_entity.pdbx_description
1 polymer ?
#
loop_
_entity_poly.entity_id
_entity_poly.type
_entity_poly.pdbx_seq_one_letter_code
_entity_poly.pdbx_strand_id
1 'polypeptide(L)' 'MSRVSFKQRDIETVFKAAAKAGGFVNLDMKTLIATVVFSDPEKLVDGEGNSLGMLPLGNYAPDGKEHWDED' A
#
# COMPACT_ATOMS: atom_id res chain seq x y z
N MET A 1 19.94 -29.18 -3.52
CA MET A 1 18.73 -28.35 -3.66
C MET A 1 17.68 -29.18 -4.37
N SER A 2 16.53 -29.46 -3.74
CA SER A 2 15.46 -30.20 -4.43
C SER A 2 14.85 -29.29 -5.50
N ARG A 3 14.70 -29.79 -6.73
CA ARG A 3 13.95 -29.09 -7.79
C ARG A 3 12.48 -29.23 -7.47
N VAL A 4 11.94 -28.31 -6.69
CA VAL A 4 10.50 -28.19 -6.48
C VAL A 4 9.93 -27.57 -7.76
N SER A 5 9.23 -28.36 -8.56
CA SER A 5 8.45 -27.85 -9.69
C SER A 5 7.04 -27.52 -9.22
N PHE A 6 6.65 -26.26 -9.34
CA PHE A 6 5.25 -25.88 -9.13
C PHE A 6 4.38 -26.54 -10.20
N LYS A 7 3.28 -27.19 -9.81
CA LYS A 7 2.28 -27.63 -10.78
C LYS A 7 1.45 -26.42 -11.20
N GLN A 8 0.97 -26.41 -12.44
CA GLN A 8 0.08 -25.36 -12.94
C GLN A 8 -1.12 -25.10 -11.99
N ARG A 9 -1.67 -26.17 -11.41
CA ARG A 9 -2.76 -26.10 -10.42
C ARG A 9 -2.39 -25.29 -9.17
N ASP A 10 -1.16 -25.42 -8.69
CA ASP A 10 -0.71 -24.71 -7.48
C ASP A 10 -0.59 -23.22 -7.77
N ILE A 11 -0.04 -22.88 -8.94
CA ILE A 11 0.07 -21.50 -9.43
C ILE A 11 -1.32 -20.87 -9.60
N GLU A 12 -2.26 -21.56 -10.22
CA GLU A 12 -3.66 -21.08 -10.35
C GLU A 12 -4.33 -20.87 -8.98
N THR A 13 -4.03 -21.72 -8.00
CA THR A 13 -4.57 -21.60 -6.65
C THR A 13 -4.07 -20.33 -5.97
N VAL A 14 -2.77 -20.02 -6.09
CA VAL A 14 -2.17 -18.80 -5.57
C VAL A 14 -2.77 -17.56 -6.25
N PHE A 15 -2.91 -17.57 -7.57
CA PHE A 15 -3.53 -16.45 -8.30
C PHE A 15 -4.98 -16.20 -7.87
N LYS A 16 -5.79 -17.26 -7.74
CA LYS A 16 -7.19 -17.14 -7.28
C LYS A 16 -7.28 -16.62 -5.85
N ALA A 17 -6.40 -17.08 -4.97
CA ALA A 17 -6.36 -16.63 -3.58
C ALA A 17 -5.98 -15.15 -3.47
N ALA A 18 -4.96 -14.72 -4.22
CA ALA A 18 -4.54 -13.32 -4.26
C ALA A 18 -5.64 -12.41 -4.83
N ALA A 19 -6.27 -12.80 -5.94
CA ALA A 19 -7.37 -12.04 -6.53
C ALA A 19 -8.58 -11.92 -5.58
N LYS A 20 -8.92 -13.00 -4.85
CA LYS A 20 -9.99 -12.96 -3.84
C LYS A 20 -9.68 -12.01 -2.69
N ALA A 21 -8.41 -11.84 -2.35
CA ALA A 21 -7.94 -10.92 -1.32
C ALA A 21 -7.73 -9.49 -1.83
N GLY A 22 -8.09 -9.18 -3.08
CA GLY A 22 -7.92 -7.84 -3.66
C GLY A 22 -6.47 -7.51 -4.04
N GLY A 23 -5.60 -8.52 -4.10
CA GLY A 23 -4.20 -8.38 -4.51
C GLY A 23 -3.94 -8.89 -5.92
N PHE A 24 -2.73 -8.63 -6.40
CA PHE A 24 -2.19 -9.22 -7.63
C PHE A 24 -0.87 -9.94 -7.34
N VAL A 25 -0.47 -10.82 -8.26
CA VAL A 25 0.74 -11.62 -8.11
C VAL A 25 1.71 -11.27 -9.24
N ASN A 26 2.94 -10.93 -8.87
CA ASN A 26 4.05 -10.75 -9.80
C ASN A 26 4.92 -12.01 -9.79
N LEU A 27 5.12 -12.63 -10.96
CA LEU A 27 5.94 -13.82 -11.12
C LEU A 27 7.20 -13.49 -11.93
N ASP A 28 8.36 -13.53 -11.29
CA ASP A 28 9.63 -13.44 -12.00
C ASP A 28 9.99 -14.81 -12.59
N MET A 29 9.95 -14.91 -13.92
CA MET A 29 10.22 -16.15 -14.65
C MET A 29 11.70 -16.54 -14.67
N LYS A 30 12.63 -15.63 -14.34
CA LYS A 30 14.07 -15.94 -14.27
C LYS A 30 14.43 -16.60 -12.94
N THR A 31 13.87 -16.08 -11.85
CA THR A 31 14.16 -16.53 -10.48
C THR A 31 13.10 -17.49 -9.93
N LEU A 32 11.95 -17.61 -10.60
CA LEU A 32 10.77 -18.35 -10.18
C LEU A 32 10.24 -17.90 -8.81
N ILE A 33 10.39 -16.62 -8.51
CA ILE A 33 9.89 -15.99 -7.29
C ILE A 33 8.52 -15.38 -7.59
N ALA A 34 7.52 -15.76 -6.78
CA ALA A 34 6.18 -15.18 -6.81
C ALA A 34 6.04 -14.17 -5.65
N THR A 35 5.71 -12.92 -5.98
CA THR A 35 5.45 -11.85 -5.01
C THR A 35 3.96 -11.53 -5.03
N VAL A 36 3.29 -11.62 -3.88
CA VAL A 36 1.89 -11.21 -3.74
C VAL A 36 1.87 -9.77 -3.24
N VAL A 37 1.22 -8.89 -3.99
CA VAL A 37 1.06 -7.48 -3.64
C VAL A 37 -0.40 -7.23 -3.32
N PHE A 38 -0.66 -6.72 -2.12
CA PHE A 38 -1.97 -6.23 -1.72
C PHE A 38 -1.97 -4.72 -1.89
N SER A 39 -2.84 -4.21 -2.74
CA SER A 39 -3.22 -2.81 -2.70
C SER A 39 -4.30 -2.67 -1.64
N ASP A 40 -3.96 -2.10 -0.49
CA ASP A 40 -5.02 -1.50 0.32
C ASP A 40 -5.74 -0.48 -0.58
N PRO A 41 -7.08 -0.46 -0.63
CA PRO A 41 -7.76 0.67 -1.23
C PRO A 41 -7.17 1.89 -0.54
N GLU A 42 -6.54 2.79 -1.30
CA GLU A 42 -6.04 4.05 -0.76
C GLU A 42 -7.15 4.59 0.12
N LYS A 43 -6.88 4.67 1.43
CA LYS A 43 -7.81 5.32 2.34
C LYS A 43 -7.80 6.76 1.87
N LEU A 44 -8.73 7.09 0.97
CA LEU A 44 -8.90 8.43 0.44
C LEU A 44 -8.95 9.30 1.67
N VAL A 45 -7.94 10.14 1.84
CA VAL A 45 -7.86 11.08 2.98
C VAL A 45 -9.12 11.95 3.05
N ASP A 46 -9.87 12.02 1.94
CA ASP A 46 -11.10 12.78 1.75
C ASP A 46 -12.39 11.94 1.81
N GLY A 47 -12.30 10.61 1.92
CA GLY A 47 -13.45 9.68 1.76
C GLY A 47 -14.25 9.41 3.03
N GLU A 48 -13.65 9.59 4.21
CA GLU A 48 -14.36 9.60 5.48
C GLU A 48 -14.57 11.06 5.86
N GLY A 49 -15.76 11.59 5.55
CA GLY A 49 -16.21 12.86 6.11
C GLY A 49 -15.96 12.84 7.61
N ASN A 50 -15.06 13.70 8.06
CA ASN A 50 -14.66 13.82 9.45
C ASN A 50 -15.90 13.96 10.34
N SER A 51 -16.30 12.89 11.04
CA SER A 51 -17.43 12.92 11.98
C SER A 51 -17.09 13.63 13.30
N LEU A 52 -15.82 14.00 13.49
CA LEU A 52 -15.32 14.77 14.62
C LEU A 52 -14.84 16.12 14.10
N GLY A 53 -15.78 17.04 13.91
CA GLY A 53 -15.51 18.43 13.49
C GLY A 53 -14.44 19.12 14.34
N MET A 54 -13.18 18.93 13.94
CA MET A 54 -11.95 19.67 14.23
C MET A 54 -10.80 18.76 13.80
N LEU A 55 -10.01 19.22 12.83
CA LEU A 55 -8.69 18.66 12.61
C LEU A 55 -7.89 18.83 13.92
N PRO A 56 -7.11 17.84 14.38
CA PRO A 56 -6.24 18.05 15.52
C PRO A 56 -5.33 19.25 15.22
N LEU A 57 -5.38 20.27 16.08
CA LEU A 57 -4.60 21.52 16.04
C LEU A 57 -3.08 21.27 16.23
N GLY A 58 -2.56 20.14 15.79
CA GLY A 58 -1.19 19.69 16.00
C GLY A 58 -0.33 19.70 14.74
N ASN A 59 -0.89 20.01 13.56
CA ASN A 59 -0.13 20.12 12.31
C ASN A 59 0.00 21.55 11.82
N TYR A 60 -0.02 22.52 12.74
CA TYR A 60 0.57 23.81 12.45
C TYR A 60 2.08 23.58 12.31
N ALA A 61 2.65 23.94 11.16
CA ALA A 61 4.04 24.35 11.15
C ALA A 61 4.19 25.34 12.32
N PRO A 62 5.21 25.22 13.19
CA PRO A 62 5.47 26.25 14.18
C PRO A 62 5.48 27.55 13.42
N ASP A 63 4.62 28.51 13.80
CA ASP A 63 4.54 29.82 13.19
C ASP A 63 5.95 30.39 13.19
N GLY A 64 6.62 30.19 12.05
CA GLY A 64 8.04 30.31 11.93
C GLY A 64 8.24 31.77 11.82
N LYS A 65 8.54 32.43 12.95
CA LYS A 65 8.86 33.86 13.07
C LYS A 65 9.32 34.38 11.73
N GLU A 66 8.38 34.99 10.99
CA GLU A 66 8.73 35.67 9.77
C GLU A 66 9.49 36.92 10.23
N HIS A 67 10.82 36.78 10.33
CA HIS A 67 11.73 37.91 10.40
C HIS A 67 11.66 38.62 9.05
N TRP A 68 10.56 39.33 8.82
CA TRP A 68 10.52 40.38 7.81
C TRP A 68 11.51 41.44 8.29
N ASP A 69 12.57 41.62 7.50
CA ASP A 69 13.76 42.41 7.77
C ASP A 69 13.48 43.65 8.65
N GLU A 70 14.13 43.70 9.81
CA GLU A 70 14.18 44.88 10.68
C GLU A 70 15.06 45.94 10.00
N ASP A 71 14.48 47.10 9.67
CA ASP A 71 15.21 48.35 9.36
C ASP A 71 16.04 48.85 10.56
#